data_AF-L5MA83-F1
#
_entry.id   AF-L5MA83-F1
#
_cell.length_a   1.000
_cell.length_b   1.000
_cell.length_c   1.000
_cell.angle_alpha   90.00
_cell.angle_beta   90.00
_cell.angle_gamma   90.00
#
_symmetry.space_group_name_H-M   'P 1'
#
loop_
_entity.id
_entity.type
_entity.pdbx_description
1 polymer ?
#
loop_
_entity_poly.entity_id
_entity_poly.type
_entity_poly.pdbx_seq_one_letter_code
_entity_poly.pdbx_strand_id
1 'polypeptide(L)'
;MVVKKTKKSLESINSRLQLVMKSGKYVLGYKHLLKMIRQGKAKLVILANNCPALRESEIEYYAFMCPDWGLNPQPWHIGTTL
;
A
#
# COMPACT_ATOMS: atom_id res chain seq x y z
N MET A 1 -3.89 -17.84 17.17
CA MET A 1 -3.81 -16.78 18.19
C MET A 1 -3.92 -15.44 17.48
N VAL A 2 -4.99 -14.68 17.70
CA VAL A 2 -5.18 -13.35 17.10
C VAL A 2 -4.32 -12.35 17.88
N VAL A 3 -3.18 -11.96 17.30
CA VAL A 3 -2.29 -10.95 17.89
C VAL A 3 -2.91 -9.58 17.68
N LYS A 4 -3.66 -9.09 18.68
CA LYS A 4 -4.10 -7.68 18.78
C LYS A 4 -2.88 -6.81 19.11
N LYS A 5 -2.20 -6.26 18.10
CA LYS A 5 -1.11 -5.27 18.26
C LYS A 5 -1.36 -4.07 17.34
N THR A 6 -2.31 -3.19 17.67
CA THR A 6 -2.62 -2.06 16.76
C THR A 6 -3.38 -0.94 17.46
N LYS A 7 -2.72 -0.18 18.34
CA LYS A 7 -3.27 1.12 18.77
C LYS A 7 -2.22 2.24 18.65
N LYS A 8 -1.01 2.03 19.19
CA LYS A 8 0.07 3.03 19.11
C LYS A 8 0.60 3.24 17.68
N SER A 9 0.54 2.22 16.83
CA SER A 9 1.07 2.24 15.46
C SER A 9 0.18 3.02 14.48
N LEU A 10 -1.13 3.03 14.71
CA LEU A 10 -2.10 3.63 13.78
C LEU A 10 -2.02 5.16 13.78
N GLU A 11 -1.78 5.76 14.94
CA GLU A 11 -1.63 7.22 15.10
C GLU A 11 -0.39 7.75 14.37
N SER A 12 0.68 6.94 14.30
CA SER A 12 1.90 7.28 13.54
C SER A 12 1.69 7.19 12.03
N ILE A 13 0.79 6.33 11.54
CA ILE A 13 0.51 6.20 10.11
C ILE A 13 -0.32 7.40 9.63
N ASN A 14 -1.34 7.78 10.40
CA ASN A 14 -2.19 8.92 10.06
C ASN A 14 -1.40 10.23 9.99
N SER A 15 -0.47 10.46 10.91
CA SER A 15 0.41 11.64 10.89
C SER A 15 1.36 11.63 9.68
N ARG A 16 1.91 10.48 9.29
CA ARG A 16 2.72 10.35 8.06
C ARG A 16 1.91 10.57 6.80
N LEU A 17 0.68 10.05 6.75
CA LEU A 17 -0.25 10.26 5.63
C LEU A 17 -0.60 11.74 5.47
N GLN A 18 -0.86 12.45 6.56
CA GLN A 18 -1.11 13.90 6.51
C GLN A 18 0.07 14.68 5.89
N LEU A 19 1.32 14.27 6.13
CA LEU A 19 2.48 14.89 5.50
C LEU A 19 2.54 14.59 3.99
N VAL A 20 2.29 13.34 3.58
CA VAL A 20 2.24 12.96 2.16
C VAL A 20 1.12 13.68 1.42
N MET A 21 -0.01 13.91 2.06
CA MET A 21 -1.12 14.68 1.47
C MET A 21 -0.79 16.18 1.32
N LYS A 22 0.06 16.73 2.20
CA LYS A 22 0.45 18.15 2.17
C LYS A 22 1.52 18.46 1.12
N SER A 23 2.57 17.64 1.01
CA SER A 23 3.73 17.93 0.16
C SER A 23 4.21 16.77 -0.70
N GLY A 24 3.63 15.58 -0.53
CA GLY A 24 4.02 14.38 -1.25
C GLY A 24 3.33 14.24 -2.61
N LYS A 25 3.93 13.40 -3.46
CA LYS A 25 3.30 12.92 -4.69
C LYS A 25 2.49 11.68 -4.37
N TYR A 26 1.18 11.74 -4.56
CA TYR A 26 0.28 10.63 -4.31
C TYR A 26 -0.68 10.44 -5.49
N VAL A 27 -1.24 9.24 -5.58
CA VAL A 27 -2.22 8.87 -6.61
C VAL A 27 -3.36 8.13 -5.92
N LEU A 28 -4.59 8.56 -6.15
CA LEU A 28 -5.78 7.92 -5.63
C LEU A 28 -6.56 7.24 -6.77
N GLY A 29 -7.17 6.12 -6.44
CA GLY A 29 -8.01 5.34 -7.35
C GLY A 29 -7.27 4.21 -8.07
N TYR A 30 -8.01 3.12 -8.27
CA TYR A 30 -7.50 1.84 -8.78
C TYR A 30 -6.88 1.94 -10.20
N LYS A 31 -7.53 2.63 -11.15
CA LYS A 31 -7.04 2.75 -12.53
C LYS A 31 -5.69 3.46 -12.61
N HIS A 32 -5.52 4.53 -11.83
CA HIS A 32 -4.26 5.28 -11.81
C HIS A 32 -3.16 4.52 -11.06
N LEU A 33 -3.52 3.83 -9.97
CA LEU A 33 -2.63 2.96 -9.22
C LEU A 33 -2.05 1.84 -10.12
N LEU A 34 -2.87 1.16 -10.91
CA LEU A 34 -2.39 0.15 -11.88
C LEU A 34 -1.43 0.73 -12.92
N LYS A 35 -1.64 1.98 -13.36
CA LYS A 35 -0.70 2.65 -14.27
C LYS A 35 0.64 2.95 -13.58
N MET A 36 0.61 3.38 -12.32
CA MET A 36 1.82 3.71 -11.56
C MET A 36 2.64 2.48 -11.19
N ILE A 37 1.98 1.36 -10.85
CA ILE A 37 2.64 0.08 -10.58
C ILE A 37 3.29 -0.46 -11.84
N ARG A 38 2.58 -0.47 -12.98
CA ARG A 38 3.17 -0.90 -14.27
C ARG A 38 4.34 -0.03 -14.73
N GLN A 39 4.37 1.25 -14.32
CA GLN A 39 5.49 2.15 -14.61
C GLN A 39 6.65 2.03 -13.61
N GLY A 40 6.52 1.22 -12.55
CA GLY A 40 7.55 1.11 -11.49
C GLY A 40 7.71 2.36 -10.63
N LYS A 41 6.77 3.31 -10.67
CA LYS A 41 6.86 4.58 -9.92
C LYS A 41 6.23 4.49 -8.53
N ALA A 42 5.47 3.44 -8.26
CA ALA A 42 4.80 3.21 -6.99
C ALA A 42 5.80 2.63 -5.97
N LYS A 43 6.06 3.38 -4.90
CA LYS A 43 6.93 2.94 -3.77
C LYS A 43 6.15 2.36 -2.59
N LEU A 44 4.89 2.75 -2.45
CA LEU A 44 4.00 2.31 -1.39
C LEU A 44 2.57 2.27 -1.94
N VAL A 45 1.85 1.20 -1.60
CA VAL A 45 0.43 1.03 -1.92
C VAL A 45 -0.32 0.82 -0.60
N ILE A 46 -1.44 1.52 -0.44
CA ILE A 46 -2.30 1.43 0.74
C ILE A 46 -3.69 0.99 0.26
N LEU A 47 -4.20 -0.08 0.86
CA LEU A 47 -5.50 -0.64 0.55
C LEU A 47 -6.46 -0.35 1.70
N ALA A 48 -7.68 0.04 1.35
CA ALA A 48 -8.76 0.18 2.31
C ALA A 48 -9.35 -1.20 2.63
N ASN A 49 -9.82 -1.38 3.85
CA ASN A 49 -10.36 -2.65 4.33
C ASN A 49 -11.66 -3.08 3.60
N ASN A 50 -12.31 -2.15 2.89
CA ASN A 50 -13.51 -2.40 2.10
C ASN A 50 -13.23 -2.72 0.62
N CYS A 51 -11.97 -2.91 0.22
CA CYS A 51 -11.62 -3.31 -1.14
C CYS A 51 -12.09 -4.75 -1.42
N PRO A 52 -12.72 -5.05 -2.57
CA PRO A 52 -13.12 -6.42 -2.87
C PRO A 52 -11.91 -7.30 -3.14
N ALA A 53 -11.93 -8.54 -2.63
CA ALA A 53 -10.81 -9.49 -2.65
C ALA A 53 -10.17 -9.71 -4.03
N LEU A 54 -10.97 -9.66 -5.11
CA LEU A 54 -10.44 -9.80 -6.48
C LEU A 54 -9.53 -8.62 -6.86
N ARG A 55 -9.88 -7.39 -6.46
CA ARG A 55 -9.04 -6.21 -6.75
C ARG A 55 -7.81 -6.16 -5.84
N GLU A 56 -7.95 -6.62 -4.60
CA GLU A 56 -6.83 -6.75 -3.67
C GLU A 56 -5.78 -7.72 -4.23
N SER A 57 -6.17 -8.96 -4.53
CA SER A 57 -5.27 -9.98 -5.11
C SER A 57 -4.60 -9.54 -6.42
N GLU A 58 -5.30 -8.81 -7.28
CA GLU A 58 -4.72 -8.25 -8.50
C GLU A 58 -3.65 -7.20 -8.21
N ILE A 59 -3.90 -6.28 -7.27
CA ILE A 59 -2.93 -5.25 -6.88
C ILE A 59 -1.71 -5.90 -6.22
N GLU A 60 -1.91 -6.89 -5.36
CA GLU A 60 -0.84 -7.64 -4.72
C GLU A 60 0.04 -8.35 -5.76
N TYR A 61 -0.58 -8.98 -6.75
CA TYR A 61 0.14 -9.62 -7.85
C TYR A 61 1.00 -8.63 -8.63
N TYR A 62 0.45 -7.48 -9.02
CA TYR A 62 1.21 -6.45 -9.73
C TYR A 62 2.30 -5.80 -8.86
N ALA A 63 2.08 -5.65 -7.57
CA ALA A 63 3.07 -5.13 -6.64
C ALA A 63 4.25 -6.12 -6.47
N PHE A 64 3.97 -7.41 -6.36
CA PHE A 64 4.99 -8.46 -6.25
C PHE A 64 5.87 -8.54 -7.50
N MET A 65 5.25 -8.40 -8.68
CA MET A 65 5.94 -8.50 -9.98
C MET A 65 6.71 -7.23 -10.38
N CYS A 66 6.64 -6.15 -9.59
CA CYS A 66 7.26 -4.87 -9.94
C CYS A 66 8.79 -4.92 -9.72
N PRO A 67 9.64 -4.57 -10.71
CA PRO A 67 11.05 -4.99 -10.73
C PRO A 67 12.02 -4.17 -9.86
N ASP A 68 11.55 -3.22 -9.05
CA ASP A 68 12.42 -2.24 -8.37
C ASP A 68 12.51 -2.44 -6.83
N TRP A 69 12.38 -3.67 -6.36
CA TRP A 69 12.81 -4.03 -5.01
C TRP A 69 14.14 -4.78 -5.09
N GLY A 70 15.26 -4.04 -5.10
CA GLY A 70 16.54 -4.62 -4.72
C GLY A 70 16.45 -5.08 -3.27
N LEU A 71 16.69 -6.37 -3.02
CA LEU A 71 16.65 -7.10 -1.74
C LEU A 71 15.27 -7.58 -1.27
N ASN A 72 15.14 -8.91 -1.32
CA ASN A 72 14.26 -9.76 -0.49
C ASN A 72 12.74 -9.49 -0.60
N PRO A 73 11.96 -10.34 -1.29
CA PRO A 73 10.52 -10.22 -1.31
C PRO A 73 10.00 -10.67 0.06
N GLN A 74 9.81 -9.74 0.99
CA GLN A 74 9.17 -10.00 2.28
C GLN A 74 7.64 -9.87 2.09
N PRO A 75 6.84 -10.94 2.29
CA PRO A 75 5.41 -10.94 1.96
C PRO A 75 4.45 -10.07 2.80
N TRP A 76 4.87 -9.03 3.53
CA TRP A 76 4.04 -8.57 4.68
C TRP A 76 3.88 -7.06 4.95
N HIS A 77 4.16 -6.16 4.02
CA HIS A 77 3.92 -4.72 4.24
C HIS A 77 2.88 -4.10 3.30
N ILE A 78 1.85 -4.85 2.95
CA ILE A 78 0.59 -4.26 2.48
C ILE A 78 -0.19 -3.85 3.73
N GLY A 79 -0.10 -2.57 4.08
CA GLY A 79 -0.82 -2.01 5.21
C GLY A 79 -2.31 -1.92 4.91
N THR A 80 -3.07 -2.96 5.26
CA THR A 80 -4.53 -2.87 5.43
C THR A 80 -4.81 -2.09 6.71
N THR A 81 -4.96 -0.78 6.62
CA THR A 81 -5.65 0.02 7.65
C THR A 81 -6.13 1.34 7.05
N LEU A 82 -7.39 1.34 6.61
CA LEU A 82 -8.47 2.28 6.94
C LEU A 82 -9.79 1.60 6.55
#